data_AF-A0A1N6FR04-F1
#
_entry.id   AF-A0A1N6FR04-F1
#
_cell.length_a   1.000
_cell.length_b   1.000
_cell.length_c   1.000
_cell.angle_alpha   90.00
_cell.angle_beta   90.00
_cell.angle_gamma   90.00
#
_symmetry.space_group_name_H-M   'P 1'
#
loop_
_entity.id
_entity.type
_entity.pdbx_description
1 polymer ?
#
loop_
_entity_poly.entity_id
_entity_poly.type
_entity_poly.pdbx_seq_one_letter_code
_entity_poly.pdbx_strand_id
1 'polypeptide(L)'
;MNAKPPAQANRKPQEPRGGLLWLLAWTAVFAANLVIPMTFANLIFSERKVNGEGQDLGMALAIAIVWLLGGMIGLKSSDRRFKLISGGGAVAASQAFPMLQVILGLASLVFVSWALDDPKSGFGGFLATLLSGSFLLLASYLAGVLIHRTRGAWRAAKMRFLSGGGNTP
;
A
#
# COMPACT_ATOMS: atom_id res chain seq x y z
N MET A 1 -13.01 -20.35 -47.91
CA MET A 1 -12.75 -21.34 -46.84
C MET A 1 -12.50 -20.57 -45.54
N ASN A 2 -13.47 -20.53 -44.63
CA ASN A 2 -13.36 -19.84 -43.33
C ASN A 2 -12.64 -20.76 -42.33
N ALA A 3 -11.38 -20.48 -42.04
CA ALA A 3 -10.62 -21.20 -41.01
C ALA A 3 -11.21 -20.88 -39.62
N LYS A 4 -11.74 -21.90 -38.95
CA LYS A 4 -12.23 -21.82 -37.57
C LYS A 4 -11.03 -21.41 -36.69
N PRO A 5 -11.08 -20.29 -35.95
CA PRO A 5 -9.96 -19.91 -35.08
C PRO A 5 -9.67 -21.05 -34.09
N PRO A 6 -8.40 -21.39 -33.86
CA PRO A 6 -8.03 -22.49 -32.99
C PRO A 6 -8.66 -22.27 -31.63
N ALA A 7 -9.38 -23.28 -31.14
CA ALA A 7 -10.00 -23.29 -29.83
C ALA A 7 -8.95 -22.85 -28.80
N GLN A 8 -9.11 -21.64 -28.25
CA GLN A 8 -8.23 -21.14 -27.20
C GLN A 8 -8.32 -22.13 -26.06
N ALA A 9 -7.26 -22.93 -25.90
CA ALA A 9 -7.15 -23.94 -24.89
C ALA A 9 -7.47 -23.29 -23.55
N ASN A 10 -8.52 -23.81 -22.91
CA ASN A 10 -9.06 -23.42 -21.63
C ASN A 10 -7.99 -23.68 -20.54
N ARG A 11 -6.93 -22.87 -20.52
CA ARG A 11 -5.88 -22.92 -19.51
C ARG A 11 -6.52 -22.47 -18.22
N LYS A 12 -6.87 -23.43 -17.35
CA LYS A 12 -7.29 -23.16 -15.98
C LYS A 12 -6.31 -22.13 -15.39
N PRO A 13 -6.80 -21.03 -14.80
CA PRO A 13 -5.94 -20.06 -14.15
C PRO A 13 -5.03 -20.82 -13.20
N GLN A 14 -3.72 -20.82 -13.47
CA GLN A 14 -2.78 -21.48 -12.58
C GLN A 14 -2.95 -20.84 -11.20
N GLU A 15 -3.32 -21.63 -10.21
CA GLU A 15 -3.43 -21.16 -8.84
C GLU A 15 -2.11 -20.53 -8.41
N PRO A 16 -2.17 -19.45 -7.61
CA PRO A 16 -0.99 -18.70 -7.23
C PRO A 16 -0.13 -19.52 -6.26
N ARG A 17 0.72 -20.39 -6.80
CA ARG A 17 1.87 -21.00 -6.12
C ARG A 17 2.80 -19.87 -5.67
N GLY A 18 2.56 -19.34 -4.48
CA GLY A 18 3.29 -18.19 -3.94
C GLY A 18 2.60 -17.44 -2.81
N GLY A 19 1.57 -18.01 -2.16
CA GLY A 19 0.84 -17.36 -1.08
C GLY A 19 1.72 -16.95 0.10
N LEU A 20 2.62 -17.84 0.56
CA LEU A 20 3.54 -17.54 1.67
C LEU A 20 4.56 -16.46 1.30
N LEU A 21 5.21 -16.57 0.15
CA LEU A 21 6.17 -15.56 -0.33
C LEU A 21 5.51 -14.18 -0.48
N TRP A 22 4.27 -14.15 -0.96
CA TRP A 22 3.46 -12.94 -1.00
C TRP A 22 3.26 -12.34 0.40
N LEU A 23 2.82 -13.13 1.37
CA LEU A 23 2.58 -12.65 2.74
C LEU A 23 3.87 -12.16 3.39
N LEU A 24 5.00 -12.83 3.16
CA LEU A 24 6.31 -12.38 3.64
C LEU A 24 6.71 -11.05 3.02
N ALA A 25 6.59 -10.90 1.69
CA ALA A 25 6.90 -9.65 1.00
C ALA A 25 5.98 -8.51 1.46
N TRP A 26 4.68 -8.78 1.61
CA TRP A 26 3.70 -7.81 2.11
C TRP A 26 4.04 -7.38 3.55
N THR A 27 4.36 -8.34 4.41
CA THR A 27 4.75 -8.07 5.81
C THR A 27 6.01 -7.23 5.89
N ALA A 28 7.02 -7.51 5.04
CA ALA A 28 8.25 -6.73 5.00
C ALA A 28 7.97 -5.27 4.57
N VAL A 29 7.18 -5.06 3.51
CA VAL A 29 6.79 -3.72 3.06
C VAL A 29 5.96 -3.00 4.12
N PHE A 30 5.00 -3.67 4.73
CA PHE A 30 4.15 -3.11 5.77
C PHE A 30 4.98 -2.71 7.00
N ALA A 31 5.86 -3.58 7.48
CA ALA A 31 6.76 -3.30 8.59
C ALA A 31 7.67 -2.10 8.29
N ALA A 32 8.24 -2.01 7.09
CA ALA A 32 9.03 -0.86 6.68
C ALA A 32 8.25 0.46 6.76
N ASN A 33 6.96 0.45 6.40
CA ASN A 33 6.08 1.61 6.49
C ASN A 33 5.67 1.98 7.93
N LEU A 34 5.92 1.09 8.90
CA LEU A 34 5.65 1.35 10.33
C LEU A 34 6.85 1.95 11.06
N VAL A 35 8.08 1.74 10.58
CA VAL A 35 9.30 2.15 11.28
C VAL A 35 9.28 3.64 11.62
N ILE A 36 9.04 4.49 10.62
CA ILE A 36 9.05 5.95 10.80
C ILE A 36 7.91 6.41 11.73
N PRO A 37 6.62 6.09 11.49
CA PRO A 37 5.56 6.51 12.41
C PRO A 37 5.75 5.99 13.83
N MET A 38 6.22 4.77 14.04
CA MET A 38 6.50 4.25 15.38
C MET A 38 7.66 4.99 16.05
N THR A 39 8.70 5.34 15.30
CA THR A 39 9.83 6.11 15.81
C THR A 39 9.40 7.51 16.21
N PHE A 40 8.62 8.21 15.37
CA PHE A 40 8.07 9.52 15.68
C PHE A 40 7.08 9.48 16.84
N ALA A 41 6.22 8.46 16.90
CA ALA A 41 5.29 8.29 18.01
C ALA A 41 6.05 8.11 19.33
N ASN A 42 7.08 7.26 19.35
CA ASN A 42 7.91 7.09 20.53
C ASN A 42 8.67 8.38 20.90
N LEU A 43 9.24 9.11 19.94
CA LEU A 43 9.97 10.35 20.22
C LEU A 43 9.07 11.48 20.75
N ILE A 44 7.87 11.65 20.19
CA ILE A 44 6.96 12.75 20.55
C ILE A 44 6.14 12.41 21.81
N PHE A 45 5.73 11.15 21.98
CA PHE A 45 4.79 10.75 23.02
C PHE A 45 5.43 10.02 24.21
N SER A 46 6.75 9.78 24.22
CA SER A 46 7.42 9.17 25.38
C SER A 46 7.19 9.94 26.69
N GLU A 47 6.96 11.26 26.63
CA GLU A 47 6.67 12.08 27.82
C GLU A 47 5.19 12.06 28.25
N ARG A 48 4.27 11.57 27.41
CA ARG A 48 2.82 11.56 27.69
C ARG A 48 2.27 10.21 28.14
N LYS A 49 3.12 9.26 28.54
CA LYS A 49 2.75 7.93 29.05
C LYS A 49 1.99 7.92 30.40
N VAL A 50 1.39 9.04 30.80
CA VAL A 50 0.86 9.20 32.16
C VAL A 50 -0.56 8.65 32.35
N ASN A 51 -1.43 8.51 31.34
CA ASN A 51 -2.87 8.30 31.64
C ASN A 51 -3.71 7.38 30.71
N GLY A 52 -3.25 6.21 30.25
CA GLY A 52 -4.23 5.28 29.69
C GLY A 52 -3.71 3.98 29.09
N GLU A 53 -3.92 2.87 29.80
CA GLU A 53 -3.58 1.50 29.39
C GLU A 53 -4.33 1.01 28.11
N GLY A 54 -5.29 1.77 27.59
CA GLY A 54 -6.13 1.37 26.44
C GLY A 54 -5.75 1.95 25.07
N GLN A 55 -4.92 2.99 25.00
CA GLN A 55 -4.62 3.65 23.71
C GLN A 55 -3.73 2.79 22.79
N ASP A 56 -2.77 2.07 23.37
CA ASP A 56 -1.83 1.22 22.63
C ASP A 56 -2.55 0.03 21.96
N LEU A 57 -3.55 -0.54 22.65
CA LEU A 57 -4.31 -1.68 22.12
C LEU A 57 -5.15 -1.29 20.90
N GLY A 58 -5.78 -0.10 20.93
CA GLY A 58 -6.54 0.42 19.80
C GLY A 58 -5.65 0.61 18.57
N MET A 59 -4.47 1.20 18.74
CA MET A 59 -3.52 1.39 17.64
C MET A 59 -3.05 0.05 17.06
N ALA A 60 -2.67 -0.90 17.91
CA ALA A 60 -2.24 -2.23 17.48
C ALA A 60 -3.31 -2.97 16.68
N LEU A 61 -4.57 -2.88 17.12
CA LEU A 61 -5.71 -3.49 16.42
C LEU A 61 -5.94 -2.85 15.05
N ALA A 62 -5.88 -1.52 14.95
CA ALA A 62 -6.01 -0.82 13.67
C ALA A 62 -4.88 -1.23 12.69
N ILE A 63 -3.64 -1.32 13.17
CA ILE A 63 -2.49 -1.79 12.38
C ILE A 63 -2.74 -3.20 11.85
N ALA A 64 -3.20 -4.12 12.70
CA ALA A 64 -3.51 -5.49 12.30
C ALA A 64 -4.61 -5.55 11.22
N ILE A 65 -5.67 -4.74 11.36
CA ILE A 65 -6.74 -4.65 10.36
C ILE A 65 -6.20 -4.17 9.01
N VAL A 66 -5.40 -3.10 8.99
CA VAL A 66 -4.84 -2.57 7.74
C VAL A 66 -3.90 -3.59 7.08
N TRP A 67 -3.08 -4.29 7.87
CA TRP A 67 -2.24 -5.38 7.36
C TRP A 67 -3.07 -6.49 6.72
N LEU A 68 -4.14 -6.93 7.39
CA LEU A 68 -5.06 -7.94 6.86
C LEU A 68 -5.74 -7.48 5.57
N LEU A 69 -6.23 -6.24 5.52
CA LEU A 69 -6.87 -5.67 4.33
C LEU A 69 -5.91 -5.64 3.14
N GLY A 70 -4.67 -5.19 3.32
CA GLY A 70 -3.66 -5.24 2.26
C GLY A 70 -3.34 -6.65 1.80
N GLY A 71 -3.22 -7.59 2.75
CA GLY A 71 -3.04 -9.01 2.46
C GLY A 71 -4.18 -9.59 1.60
N MET A 72 -5.43 -9.33 1.99
CA MET A 72 -6.63 -9.75 1.27
C MET A 72 -6.74 -9.15 -0.13
N ILE A 73 -6.37 -7.87 -0.31
CA ILE A 73 -6.36 -7.22 -1.63
C ILE A 73 -5.42 -7.95 -2.59
N GLY A 74 -4.24 -8.34 -2.11
CA GLY A 74 -3.27 -9.09 -2.91
C GLY A 74 -3.71 -10.51 -3.24
N LEU A 75 -4.47 -11.18 -2.36
CA LEU A 75 -4.93 -12.55 -2.64
C LEU A 75 -5.79 -12.63 -3.91
N LYS A 76 -6.56 -11.59 -4.24
CA LYS A 76 -7.48 -11.54 -5.40
C LYS A 76 -6.81 -11.62 -6.78
N SER A 77 -5.58 -11.13 -6.93
CA SER A 77 -4.89 -11.13 -8.24
C SER A 77 -3.40 -10.90 -8.09
N SER A 78 -2.58 -11.62 -8.86
CA SER A 78 -1.13 -11.42 -8.92
C SER A 78 -0.74 -10.01 -9.33
N ASP A 79 -1.49 -9.39 -10.25
CA ASP A 79 -1.27 -7.99 -10.67
C ASP A 79 -1.44 -7.01 -9.50
N ARG A 80 -2.46 -7.22 -8.65
CA ARG A 80 -2.65 -6.41 -7.44
C ARG A 80 -1.51 -6.58 -6.44
N ARG A 81 -0.98 -7.81 -6.31
CA ARG A 81 0.19 -8.09 -5.47
C ARG A 81 1.39 -7.25 -5.89
N PHE A 82 1.75 -7.30 -7.17
CA PHE A 82 2.89 -6.54 -7.69
C PHE A 82 2.72 -5.03 -7.51
N LYS A 83 1.52 -4.50 -7.78
CA LYS A 83 1.22 -3.07 -7.57
C LYS A 83 1.37 -2.68 -6.10
N LEU A 84 0.79 -3.46 -5.19
CA LEU A 84 0.84 -3.13 -3.76
C LEU A 84 2.27 -3.19 -3.20
N ILE A 85 3.09 -4.15 -3.61
CA ILE A 85 4.49 -4.27 -3.14
C ILE A 85 5.36 -3.16 -3.74
N SER A 86 5.29 -2.96 -5.05
CA SER A 86 6.13 -1.96 -5.72
C SER A 86 5.78 -0.54 -5.25
N GLY A 87 4.50 -0.22 -5.14
CA GLY A 87 4.06 1.07 -4.66
C GLY A 87 4.21 1.24 -3.14
N GLY A 88 4.00 0.19 -2.35
CA GLY A 88 4.26 0.21 -0.90
C GLY A 88 5.74 0.38 -0.57
N GLY A 89 6.63 -0.19 -1.39
CA GLY A 89 8.07 0.08 -1.31
C GLY A 89 8.41 1.53 -1.69
N ALA A 90 7.75 2.08 -2.71
CA ALA A 90 7.92 3.49 -3.08
C ALA A 90 7.43 4.45 -1.98
N VAL A 91 6.30 4.14 -1.33
CA VAL A 91 5.79 4.91 -0.18
C VAL A 91 6.72 4.77 1.01
N ALA A 92 7.21 3.57 1.33
CA ALA A 92 8.20 3.39 2.40
C ALA A 92 9.47 4.24 2.16
N ALA A 93 9.94 4.28 0.91
CA ALA A 93 11.09 5.10 0.55
C ALA A 93 10.79 6.60 0.68
N SER A 94 9.57 7.04 0.34
CA SER A 94 9.19 8.45 0.46
C SER A 94 8.99 8.89 1.91
N GLN A 95 8.68 7.97 2.83
CA GLN A 95 8.56 8.27 4.25
C GLN A 95 9.87 8.77 4.88
N ALA A 96 11.03 8.60 4.23
CA ALA A 96 12.27 9.28 4.60
C ALA A 96 12.07 10.81 4.72
N PHE A 97 11.11 11.36 3.98
CA PHE A 97 10.58 12.70 4.18
C PHE A 97 9.19 12.59 4.84
N PRO A 98 9.03 12.94 6.12
CA PRO A 98 7.81 12.68 6.88
C PRO A 98 6.59 13.52 6.44
N MET A 99 6.68 14.31 5.37
CA MET A 99 5.62 15.20 4.90
C MET A 99 4.32 14.46 4.57
N LEU A 100 4.37 13.37 3.80
CA LEU A 100 3.15 12.61 3.47
C LEU A 100 2.52 12.00 4.72
N GLN A 101 3.33 11.49 5.64
CA GLN A 101 2.87 10.92 6.90
C GLN A 101 2.13 11.96 7.75
N VAL A 102 2.71 13.15 7.88
CA VAL A 102 2.15 14.26 8.66
C VAL A 102 0.84 14.74 8.05
N ILE A 103 0.78 14.94 6.73
CA ILE A 103 -0.43 15.39 6.03
C ILE A 103 -1.57 14.37 6.24
N LEU A 104 -1.29 13.08 6.04
CA LEU A 104 -2.29 12.02 6.21
C LEU A 104 -2.72 11.85 7.67
N GLY A 105 -1.79 11.99 8.61
CA GLY A 105 -2.07 11.97 10.04
C GLY A 105 -2.99 13.11 10.46
N LEU A 106 -2.67 14.35 10.03
CA LEU A 106 -3.50 15.53 10.30
C LEU A 106 -4.88 15.40 9.66
N ALA A 107 -4.97 14.97 8.40
CA ALA A 107 -6.25 14.74 7.73
C ALA A 107 -7.13 13.72 8.48
N SER A 108 -6.51 12.65 9.00
CA SER A 108 -7.19 11.63 9.79
C SER A 108 -7.70 12.20 11.12
N LEU A 109 -6.89 13.01 11.81
CA LEU A 109 -7.29 13.67 13.06
C LEU A 109 -8.45 14.66 12.84
N VAL A 110 -8.42 15.44 11.76
CA VAL A 110 -9.53 16.34 11.40
C VAL A 110 -10.81 15.54 11.19
N PHE A 111 -10.76 14.46 10.41
CA PHE A 111 -11.93 13.63 10.17
C PHE A 111 -12.49 13.01 11.47
N VAL A 112 -11.61 12.48 12.33
CA VAL A 112 -12.01 11.92 13.62
C VAL A 112 -12.61 12.99 14.54
N SER A 113 -12.05 14.20 14.54
CA SER A 113 -12.58 15.33 15.34
C SER A 113 -13.97 15.79 14.90
N TRP A 114 -14.34 15.55 13.64
CA TRP A 114 -15.70 15.81 13.16
C TRP A 114 -16.66 14.65 13.43
N ALA A 115 -16.14 13.43 13.54
CA ALA A 115 -16.94 12.23 13.69
C ALA A 115 -17.23 11.86 15.15
N LEU A 116 -16.42 12.31 16.11
CA LEU A 116 -16.49 11.91 17.52
C LEU A 116 -16.52 13.12 18.45
N ASP A 117 -17.33 13.04 19.51
CA ASP A 117 -17.36 14.04 20.59
C ASP A 117 -16.07 14.05 21.43
N ASP A 118 -15.45 12.88 21.62
CA ASP A 118 -14.13 12.74 22.27
C ASP A 118 -13.11 12.07 21.32
N PRO A 119 -12.45 12.85 20.46
CA PRO A 119 -11.43 12.34 19.53
C PRO A 119 -10.13 11.91 20.22
N LYS A 120 -9.94 12.22 21.51
CA LYS A 120 -8.73 11.84 22.27
C LYS A 120 -8.88 10.49 22.98
N SER A 121 -10.08 9.92 22.96
CA SER A 121 -10.35 8.56 23.44
C SER A 121 -9.51 7.50 22.72
N GLY A 122 -9.36 6.32 23.33
CA GLY A 122 -8.70 5.17 22.69
C GLY A 122 -9.36 4.77 21.37
N PHE A 123 -10.69 4.92 21.26
CA PHE A 123 -11.43 4.71 20.01
C PHE A 123 -11.09 5.76 18.94
N GLY A 124 -10.93 7.03 19.33
CA GLY A 124 -10.45 8.08 18.44
C GLY A 124 -9.06 7.77 17.87
N GLY A 125 -8.14 7.29 18.72
CA GLY A 125 -6.81 6.83 18.30
C GLY A 125 -6.84 5.64 17.35
N PHE A 126 -7.70 4.65 17.63
CA PHE A 126 -7.96 3.53 16.73
C PHE A 126 -8.44 4.00 15.35
N LEU A 127 -9.45 4.88 15.31
CA LEU A 127 -10.03 5.36 14.06
C LEU A 127 -9.04 6.20 13.25
N ALA A 128 -8.29 7.09 13.91
CA ALA A 128 -7.24 7.89 13.27
C ALA A 128 -6.17 6.99 12.64
N THR A 129 -5.74 5.95 13.35
CA THR A 129 -4.75 4.98 12.85
C THR A 129 -5.30 4.19 11.67
N LEU A 130 -6.56 3.74 11.76
CA LEU A 130 -7.22 2.99 10.70
C LEU A 130 -7.35 3.82 9.42
N LEU A 131 -7.74 5.08 9.53
CA LEU A 131 -7.85 6.02 8.41
C LEU A 131 -6.48 6.30 7.78
N SER A 132 -5.49 6.67 8.60
CA SER A 132 -4.14 6.94 8.11
C SER A 132 -3.52 5.73 7.43
N GLY A 133 -3.68 4.53 8.02
CA GLY A 133 -3.22 3.28 7.40
C GLY A 133 -3.94 2.97 6.10
N SER A 134 -5.25 3.25 6.01
CA SER A 134 -6.03 3.07 4.78
C SER A 134 -5.60 4.05 3.67
N PHE A 135 -5.27 5.30 4.01
CA PHE A 135 -4.73 6.25 3.04
C PHE A 135 -3.34 5.83 2.53
N LEU A 136 -2.46 5.34 3.41
CA LEU A 136 -1.15 4.81 3.01
C LEU A 136 -1.30 3.56 2.13
N LEU A 137 -2.25 2.68 2.44
CA LEU A 137 -2.55 1.50 1.63
C LEU A 137 -3.06 1.90 0.23
N LEU A 138 -3.95 2.89 0.15
CA LEU A 138 -4.45 3.43 -1.10
C LEU A 138 -3.33 4.10 -1.90
N ALA A 139 -2.52 4.95 -1.27
CA ALA A 139 -1.38 5.61 -1.88
C ALA A 139 -0.37 4.59 -2.44
N SER A 140 -0.08 3.54 -1.68
CA SER A 140 0.76 2.42 -2.11
C SER A 140 0.20 1.75 -3.36
N TYR A 141 -1.10 1.44 -3.38
CA TYR A 141 -1.71 0.84 -4.55
C TYR A 141 -1.64 1.77 -5.78
N LEU A 142 -1.96 3.05 -5.63
CA LEU A 142 -1.94 4.03 -6.71
C LEU A 142 -0.52 4.27 -7.26
N ALA A 143 0.48 4.36 -6.38
CA ALA A 143 1.88 4.46 -6.77
C ALA A 143 2.31 3.22 -7.59
N GLY A 144 1.90 2.03 -7.18
CA GLY A 144 2.12 0.80 -7.93
C GLY A 144 1.48 0.82 -9.32
N VAL A 145 0.22 1.27 -9.41
CA VAL A 145 -0.48 1.46 -10.70
C VAL A 145 0.30 2.42 -11.60
N LEU A 146 0.79 3.54 -11.05
CA LEU A 146 1.55 4.54 -11.81
C LEU A 146 2.88 3.97 -12.32
N ILE A 147 3.65 3.29 -11.47
CA ILE A 147 4.92 2.62 -11.83
C ILE A 147 4.70 1.60 -12.96
N HIS A 148 3.61 0.85 -12.91
CA HIS A 148 3.28 -0.13 -13.95
C HIS A 148 2.90 0.55 -15.27
N ARG A 149 2.12 1.63 -15.22
CA ARG A 149 1.74 2.40 -16.43
C ARG A 149 2.95 3.03 -17.11
N THR A 150 3.85 3.66 -16.35
CA THR A 150 5.05 4.31 -16.91
C THR A 150 6.03 3.29 -17.50
N ARG A 151 6.22 2.14 -16.84
CA ARG A 151 7.03 1.03 -17.38
C ARG A 151 6.47 0.46 -18.68
N GLY A 152 5.14 0.32 -18.78
CA GLY A 152 4.48 -0.13 -20.01
C GLY A 152 4.70 0.84 -21.17
N ALA A 153 4.48 2.13 -20.92
CA ALA A 153 4.71 3.19 -21.91
C ALA A 153 6.18 3.23 -22.38
N TRP A 154 7.13 3.13 -21.45
CA TRP A 154 8.56 3.14 -21.77
C TRP A 154 8.99 1.93 -22.60
N ARG A 155 8.49 0.73 -22.29
CA ARG A 155 8.75 -0.48 -23.10
C ARG A 155 8.20 -0.34 -24.53
N ALA A 156 6.99 0.21 -24.68
CA ALA A 156 6.39 0.44 -26.00
C ALA A 156 7.22 1.46 -26.82
N ALA A 157 7.65 2.56 -26.19
CA ALA A 157 8.51 3.55 -26.84
C ALA A 157 9.86 2.94 -27.26
N LYS A 158 10.50 2.15 -26.39
CA LYS A 158 11.76 1.46 -26.68
C LYS A 158 11.64 0.50 -27.88
N MET A 159 10.55 -0.27 -27.98
CA MET A 159 10.32 -1.16 -29.11
C MET A 159 10.16 -0.39 -30.43
N ARG A 160 9.44 0.74 -30.42
CA ARG A 160 9.31 1.60 -31.62
C ARG A 160 10.65 2.16 -32.09
N PHE A 161 11.51 2.57 -31.15
CA PHE A 161 12.86 3.05 -31.46
C PHE A 161 13.72 1.95 -32.09
N LEU A 162 13.68 0.73 -31.52
CA LEU A 162 14.46 -0.40 -32.04
C LEU A 162 13.94 -0.93 -33.39
N SER A 163 12.63 -0.84 -33.66
CA SER A 163 12.06 -1.26 -34.96
C SER A 163 12.18 -0.20 -36.05
N GLY A 164 12.28 1.08 -35.67
CA GLY A 164 12.29 2.22 -36.60
C GLY A 164 13.68 2.65 -37.08
N GLY A 165 14.76 2.17 -36.47
CA GLY A 165 16.15 2.55 -36.80
C GLY A 165 16.76 1.87 -38.03
N GLY A 166 15.98 1.14 -38.84
CA GLY A 166 16.49 0.31 -39.95
C GLY A 166 16.27 0.86 -41.36
N ASN A 167 15.64 2.03 -41.54
CA ASN A 167 15.44 2.62 -42.86
C ASN A 167 15.35 4.16 -42.73
N THR A 168 16.47 4.78 -42.42
CA THR A 168 16.71 6.18 -42.81
C THR A 168 17.61 6.13 -44.05
N PRO A 169 17.17 6.67 -45.20
CA PRO A 169 17.96 6.70 -46.43
C PRO A 169 19.26 7.50 -46.30
#